data_AF-A0A7C3L9Z3-F1
#
_entry.id   AF-A0A7C3L9Z3-F1
#
_cell.length_a   1.000
_cell.length_b   1.000
_cell.length_c   1.000
_cell.angle_alpha   90.00
_cell.angle_beta   90.00
_cell.angle_gamma   90.00
#
_symmetry.space_group_name_H-M   'P 1'
#
loop_
_entity.id
_entity.type
_entity.pdbx_description
1 polymer ?
#
loop_
_entity_poly.entity_id
_entity_poly.type
_entity_poly.pdbx_seq_one_letter_code
_entity_poly.pdbx_strand_id
1 'polypeptide(L)'
;MKKTLGVLVTVAAVLLLADAAFAAEAGSVFAKYMQLGGNNFALVCLAAGLAVGVAASGCGAGMGHCAGGACTGVARNPEVAGKITVTMILGLALIESLTIYGLVIGLILLYANPLLG
;
A
#
# COMPACT_ATOMS: atom_id res chain seq x y z
N MET A 1 -1.10 35.06 6.28
CA MET A 1 0.30 34.59 6.33
C MET A 1 0.63 33.80 7.60
N LYS A 2 0.31 34.27 8.81
CA LYS A 2 0.63 33.53 10.06
C LYS A 2 -0.09 32.16 10.19
N LYS A 3 -1.36 32.06 9.76
CA LYS A 3 -2.13 30.80 9.79
C LYS A 3 -1.66 29.77 8.75
N THR A 4 -1.36 30.22 7.54
CA THR A 4 -0.82 29.38 6.46
C THR A 4 0.60 28.89 6.78
N LEU A 5 1.41 29.74 7.41
CA LEU A 5 2.73 29.36 7.91
C LEU A 5 2.63 28.33 9.04
N GLY A 6 1.68 28.50 9.97
CA GLY A 6 1.43 27.52 11.04
C GLY A 6 1.07 26.13 10.48
N VAL A 7 0.16 26.07 9.51
CA VAL A 7 -0.23 24.80 8.86
C VAL A 7 0.97 24.13 8.19
N LEU A 8 1.78 24.88 7.44
CA LEU A 8 2.99 24.36 6.79
C LEU A 8 4.01 23.79 7.80
N VAL A 9 4.21 24.46 8.93
CA VAL A 9 5.12 23.98 9.99
C VAL A 9 4.61 22.69 10.63
N THR A 10 3.31 22.57 10.92
CA THR A 10 2.73 21.32 11.42
C THR A 10 2.83 20.17 10.42
N VAL A 11 2.58 20.42 9.13
CA VAL A 11 2.70 19.39 8.09
C VAL A 11 4.16 18.94 7.96
N ALA A 12 5.12 19.87 7.96
CA ALA A 12 6.54 19.54 7.94
C ALA A 12 6.98 18.74 9.19
N ALA A 13 6.47 19.11 10.37
CA ALA A 13 6.78 18.40 11.61
C ALA A 13 6.23 16.96 11.62
N VAL A 14 5.01 16.74 11.11
CA VAL A 14 4.43 15.40 10.97
C VAL A 14 5.23 14.54 10.00
N LEU A 15 5.67 15.11 8.88
CA LEU A 15 6.49 14.40 7.89
C LEU A 15 7.86 14.00 8.47
N LEU A 16 8.52 14.91 9.21
CA LEU A 16 9.82 14.64 9.83
C LEU A 16 9.75 13.65 11.01
N LEU A 17 8.66 13.68 11.79
CA LEU A 17 8.47 12.76 12.91
C LEU A 17 8.05 11.35 12.45
N ALA A 18 7.44 11.23 11.27
CA ALA A 18 7.12 9.93 10.69
C ALA A 18 8.40 9.10 10.48
N ASP A 19 9.46 9.69 9.93
CA ASP A 19 10.72 8.97 9.67
C ASP A 19 11.37 8.44 10.97
N ALA A 20 11.35 9.25 12.04
CA ALA A 20 11.89 8.85 13.34
C ALA A 20 11.07 7.73 14.00
N ALA A 21 9.74 7.76 13.88
CA ALA A 21 8.87 6.72 14.41
C ALA A 21 9.06 5.38 13.68
N PHE A 22 9.17 5.40 12.35
CA PHE A 22 9.44 4.19 11.56
C PHE A 22 10.86 3.64 11.76
N ALA A 23 11.86 4.50 11.99
CA ALA A 23 13.24 4.08 12.25
C ALA A 23 13.42 3.40 13.63
N ALA A 24 12.69 3.84 14.67
CA ALA A 24 12.77 3.24 16.01
C ALA A 24 12.21 1.80 16.05
N GLU A 25 11.16 1.52 15.26
CA GLU A 25 10.54 0.19 15.16
C GLU A 25 11.43 -0.80 14.36
N ALA A 26 12.19 -0.33 13.37
CA ALA A 26 13.07 -1.20 12.57
C ALA A 26 14.13 -1.93 13.43
N GLY A 27 14.57 -1.31 14.53
CA GLY A 27 15.50 -1.91 15.49
C GLY A 27 14.88 -3.03 16.33
N SER A 28 13.59 -2.93 16.68
CA SER A 28 12.87 -3.95 17.45
C SER A 28 12.60 -5.21 16.60
N VAL A 29 12.24 -4.99 15.34
CA VAL A 29 11.95 -6.04 14.36
C VAL A 29 13.20 -6.88 14.05
N PHE A 30 14.29 -6.23 13.63
CA PHE A 30 15.54 -6.93 13.30
C PHE A 30 16.08 -7.73 14.50
N ALA A 31 16.02 -7.17 15.71
CA ALA A 31 16.44 -7.86 16.93
C ALA A 31 15.58 -9.09 17.24
N LYS A 32 14.26 -9.02 17.01
CA LYS A 32 13.33 -10.17 17.24
C LYS A 32 13.64 -11.34 16.30
N TYR A 33 14.00 -11.06 15.05
CA TYR A 33 14.40 -12.11 14.09
C TYR A 33 15.80 -12.68 14.33
N MET A 34 16.74 -11.89 14.86
CA MET A 34 18.08 -12.36 15.23
C MET A 34 18.01 -13.40 16.38
N GLN A 35 17.08 -13.25 17.31
CA GLN A 35 16.90 -14.19 18.45
C GLN A 35 16.41 -15.59 18.01
N LEU A 36 15.74 -15.71 16.86
CA LEU A 36 15.23 -16.99 16.36
C LEU A 36 16.32 -17.85 15.66
N GLY A 37 17.50 -17.29 15.41
CA GLY A 37 18.63 -17.97 14.77
C GLY A 37 18.45 -18.22 13.26
N GLY A 38 19.44 -17.84 12.46
CA GLY A 38 19.48 -18.11 11.00
C GLY A 38 18.80 -17.06 10.12
N ASN A 39 18.93 -17.23 8.80
CA ASN A 39 18.54 -16.30 7.70
C ASN A 39 17.03 -15.92 7.62
N ASN A 40 16.27 -16.11 8.69
CA ASN A 40 14.82 -15.95 8.74
C ASN A 40 14.36 -14.52 8.46
N PHE A 41 15.12 -13.51 8.88
CA PHE A 41 14.81 -12.11 8.55
C PHE A 41 14.82 -11.87 7.05
N ALA A 42 15.85 -12.37 6.34
CA ALA A 42 15.96 -12.22 4.90
C ALA A 42 14.81 -12.92 4.16
N LEU A 43 14.41 -14.11 4.64
CA LEU A 43 13.28 -14.85 4.08
C LEU A 43 11.94 -14.14 4.31
N VAL A 44 11.73 -13.55 5.49
CA VAL A 44 10.53 -12.78 5.80
C VAL A 44 10.44 -11.51 4.96
N CYS A 45 11.54 -10.77 4.82
CA CYS A 45 11.60 -9.59 3.95
C CYS A 45 11.31 -9.96 2.49
N LEU A 46 11.87 -11.07 2.00
CA LEU A 46 11.59 -11.57 0.65
C LEU A 46 10.12 -11.97 0.49
N ALA A 47 9.56 -12.70 1.46
CA ALA A 47 8.16 -13.12 1.45
C ALA A 47 7.19 -11.93 1.48
N ALA A 48 7.45 -10.93 2.32
CA ALA A 48 6.67 -9.69 2.38
C ALA A 48 6.74 -8.93 1.06
N GLY A 49 7.94 -8.77 0.49
CA GLY A 49 8.12 -8.12 -0.81
C GLY A 49 7.41 -8.85 -1.96
N LEU A 50 7.48 -10.19 -1.98
CA LEU A 50 6.79 -11.01 -2.99
C LEU A 50 5.27 -10.95 -2.84
N ALA A 51 4.74 -11.02 -1.61
CA ALA A 51 3.30 -10.94 -1.35
C ALA A 51 2.71 -9.64 -1.93
N VAL A 52 3.35 -8.49 -1.67
CA VAL A 52 2.91 -7.20 -2.19
C VAL A 52 3.19 -7.08 -3.68
N GLY A 53 4.38 -7.46 -4.14
CA GLY A 53 4.79 -7.28 -5.54
C GLY A 53 3.93 -8.09 -6.52
N VAL A 54 3.59 -9.33 -6.17
CA VAL A 54 2.73 -10.19 -7.01
C VAL A 54 1.30 -9.67 -7.02
N ALA A 55 0.76 -9.30 -5.85
CA ALA A 55 -0.59 -8.75 -5.74
C ALA A 55 -0.72 -7.43 -6.53
N ALA A 56 0.22 -6.50 -6.37
CA ALA A 56 0.24 -5.23 -7.07
C ALA A 56 0.39 -5.39 -8.58
N SER A 57 1.18 -6.37 -9.05
CA SER A 57 1.32 -6.65 -10.49
C SER A 57 -0.01 -7.09 -11.12
N GLY A 58 -0.74 -7.99 -10.45
CA GLY A 58 -2.06 -8.45 -10.91
C GLY A 58 -3.09 -7.32 -10.88
N CYS A 59 -3.12 -6.53 -9.82
CA CYS A 59 -4.04 -5.40 -9.68
C CYS A 59 -3.74 -4.30 -10.70
N GLY A 60 -2.47 -3.98 -10.95
CA GLY A 60 -2.05 -3.02 -11.97
C GLY A 60 -2.56 -3.40 -13.37
N ALA A 61 -2.44 -4.66 -13.75
CA ALA A 61 -2.97 -5.15 -15.03
C ALA A 61 -4.51 -5.06 -15.09
N GLY A 62 -5.21 -5.45 -14.03
CA GLY A 62 -6.67 -5.37 -13.93
C GLY A 62 -7.19 -3.93 -13.98
N MET A 63 -6.53 -3.02 -13.26
CA MET A 63 -6.88 -1.59 -13.24
C MET A 63 -6.67 -0.95 -14.60
N GLY A 64 -5.57 -1.26 -15.29
CA GLY A 64 -5.32 -0.76 -16.66
C GLY A 64 -6.41 -1.20 -17.64
N HIS A 65 -6.85 -2.46 -17.56
CA HIS A 65 -7.94 -2.96 -18.38
C HIS A 65 -9.29 -2.28 -18.05
N CYS A 66 -9.62 -2.16 -16.76
CA CYS A 66 -10.84 -1.50 -16.30
C CYS A 66 -10.90 -0.03 -16.74
N ALA A 67 -9.82 0.72 -16.53
CA ALA A 67 -9.71 2.12 -16.92
C ALA A 67 -9.76 2.29 -18.44
N GLY A 68 -9.08 1.42 -19.21
CA GLY A 68 -9.15 1.43 -20.68
C GLY A 68 -10.57 1.18 -21.20
N GLY A 69 -11.28 0.20 -20.62
CA GLY A 69 -12.69 -0.07 -20.90
C GLY A 69 -13.60 1.13 -20.58
N ALA A 70 -13.37 1.80 -19.46
CA ALA A 70 -14.10 3.00 -19.09
C ALA A 70 -13.86 4.15 -20.08
N CYS A 71 -12.61 4.42 -20.45
CA CYS A 71 -12.26 5.47 -21.42
C CYS A 71 -12.95 5.25 -22.78
N THR A 72 -12.91 4.03 -23.31
CA THR A 72 -13.59 3.71 -24.57
C THR A 72 -15.11 3.79 -24.45
N GLY A 73 -15.68 3.38 -23.30
CA GLY A 73 -17.09 3.53 -23.00
C GLY A 73 -17.54 4.99 -22.99
N VAL A 74 -16.77 5.87 -22.32
CA VAL A 74 -17.03 7.32 -22.26
C VAL A 74 -16.90 7.96 -23.64
N ALA A 75 -15.88 7.59 -24.42
CA ALA A 75 -15.68 8.13 -25.76
C ALA A 75 -16.84 7.81 -26.71
N ARG A 76 -17.48 6.63 -26.54
CA ARG A 76 -18.63 6.21 -27.37
C ARG A 76 -19.96 6.78 -26.87
N ASN A 77 -20.10 6.99 -25.56
CA ASN A 77 -21.36 7.45 -24.95
C ASN A 77 -21.08 8.55 -23.92
N PRO A 78 -20.80 9.78 -24.35
CA PRO A 78 -20.44 10.89 -23.45
C PRO A 78 -21.59 11.28 -22.51
N GLU A 79 -22.85 11.07 -22.91
CA GLU A 79 -24.05 11.40 -22.13
C GLU A 79 -24.14 10.62 -20.81
N VAL A 80 -23.56 9.42 -20.75
CA VAL A 80 -23.57 8.55 -19.56
C VAL A 80 -22.19 8.47 -18.88
N ALA A 81 -21.27 9.38 -19.22
CA ALA A 81 -19.89 9.35 -18.72
C ALA A 81 -19.83 9.29 -17.18
N GLY A 82 -20.66 10.07 -16.49
CA GLY A 82 -20.72 10.06 -15.02
C GLY A 82 -21.06 8.68 -14.43
N LYS A 83 -22.01 7.95 -15.05
CA LYS A 83 -22.35 6.59 -14.60
C LYS A 83 -21.21 5.60 -14.86
N ILE A 84 -20.53 5.71 -16.00
CA ILE A 84 -19.37 4.88 -16.34
C ILE A 84 -18.24 5.11 -15.33
N THR A 85 -17.94 6.36 -14.98
CA THR A 85 -16.92 6.70 -13.98
C THR A 85 -17.24 6.12 -12.60
N VAL A 86 -18.51 6.15 -12.16
CA VAL A 86 -18.91 5.54 -10.87
C VAL A 86 -18.68 4.03 -10.89
N THR A 87 -19.11 3.33 -11.95
CA THR A 87 -18.88 1.90 -12.09
C THR A 87 -17.39 1.56 -12.17
N MET A 88 -16.60 2.38 -12.86
CA MET A 88 -15.14 2.24 -12.94
C MET A 88 -14.51 2.38 -11.55
N ILE A 89 -14.83 3.43 -10.79
CA ILE A 89 -14.28 3.64 -9.45
C ILE A 89 -14.63 2.47 -8.53
N LEU A 90 -15.86 1.96 -8.59
CA LEU A 90 -16.24 0.78 -7.84
C LEU A 90 -15.37 -0.41 -8.25
N GLY A 91 -15.26 -0.71 -9.55
CA GLY A 91 -14.41 -1.80 -10.06
C GLY A 91 -12.95 -1.67 -9.62
N LEU A 92 -12.36 -0.47 -9.71
CA LEU A 92 -10.99 -0.19 -9.27
C LEU A 92 -10.83 -0.40 -7.76
N ALA A 93 -11.79 0.03 -6.95
CA ALA A 93 -11.75 -0.17 -5.50
C ALA A 93 -11.78 -1.66 -5.12
N LEU A 94 -12.57 -2.48 -5.84
CA LEU A 94 -12.59 -3.92 -5.62
C LEU A 94 -11.27 -4.58 -6.06
N ILE A 95 -10.69 -4.16 -7.19
CA ILE A 95 -9.39 -4.66 -7.64
C ILE A 95 -8.31 -4.34 -6.61
N GLU A 96 -8.27 -3.10 -6.11
CA GLU A 96 -7.25 -2.68 -5.14
C GLU A 96 -7.34 -3.38 -3.78
N SER A 97 -8.50 -3.91 -3.40
CA SER A 97 -8.63 -4.68 -2.16
C SER A 97 -7.68 -5.87 -2.10
N LEU A 98 -7.37 -6.48 -3.26
CA LEU A 98 -6.42 -7.59 -3.36
C LEU A 98 -4.98 -7.15 -3.09
N THR A 99 -4.57 -5.97 -3.58
CA THR A 99 -3.26 -5.37 -3.25
C THR A 99 -3.17 -5.10 -1.76
N ILE A 100 -4.24 -4.56 -1.16
CA ILE A 100 -4.29 -4.26 0.28
C ILE A 100 -4.19 -5.54 1.11
N TYR A 101 -4.78 -6.66 0.68
CA TYR A 101 -4.57 -7.94 1.37
C TYR A 101 -3.11 -8.40 1.32
N GLY A 102 -2.43 -8.25 0.18
CA GLY A 102 -0.99 -8.50 0.07
C GLY A 102 -0.16 -7.60 1.01
N LEU A 103 -0.50 -6.31 1.08
CA LEU A 103 0.11 -5.34 2.00
C LEU A 103 -0.11 -5.73 3.46
N VAL A 104 -1.33 -6.08 3.85
CA VAL A 104 -1.66 -6.48 5.22
C VAL A 104 -0.86 -7.71 5.63
N ILE A 105 -0.75 -8.72 4.76
CA ILE A 105 0.08 -9.89 5.03
C ILE A 105 1.56 -9.51 5.15
N GLY A 106 2.08 -8.64 4.29
CA GLY A 106 3.45 -8.13 4.38
C GLY A 106 3.71 -7.38 5.70
N LEU A 107 2.78 -6.54 6.14
CA LEU A 107 2.87 -5.83 7.42
C LEU A 107 2.80 -6.78 8.62
N ILE A 108 1.92 -7.79 8.58
CA ILE A 108 1.86 -8.83 9.62
C ILE A 108 3.20 -9.57 9.69
N LEU A 109 3.73 -10.00 8.54
CA LEU A 109 5.02 -10.68 8.49
C LEU A 109 6.16 -9.83 9.03
N LEU A 110 6.16 -8.51 8.85
CA LEU A 110 7.25 -7.66 9.34
C LEU A 110 7.08 -7.26 10.81
N TYR A 111 5.87 -6.87 11.22
CA TYR A 111 5.65 -6.20 12.52
C TYR A 111 4.83 -7.01 13.53
N ALA A 112 4.07 -8.01 13.08
CA ALA A 112 3.19 -8.81 13.93
C ALA A 112 3.33 -10.30 13.63
N ASN A 113 4.56 -10.75 13.38
CA ASN A 113 4.79 -12.11 12.89
C ASN A 113 4.37 -13.14 13.95
N PRO A 114 3.39 -14.01 13.67
CA PRO A 114 2.88 -14.98 14.64
C PRO A 114 3.90 -16.07 15.00
N LEU A 115 4.97 -16.22 14.23
CA LEU A 115 6.05 -17.18 14.49
C LEU A 115 7.04 -16.65 15.54
N LEU A 116 7.06 -15.33 15.77
CA LEU A 116 7.86 -14.69 16.80
C LEU A 116 6.96 -14.40 18.00
N GLY A 117 6.96 -15.31 18.99
CA GLY A 117 6.38 -15.04 20.32
C GLY A 117 6.82 -13.69 20.85
#